data_AF-A0A8T2H9Y9-F1
#
_entry.id   AF-A0A8T2H9Y9-F1
#
_cell.length_a   1.000
_cell.length_b   1.000
_cell.length_c   1.000
_cell.angle_alpha   90.00
_cell.angle_beta   90.00
_cell.angle_gamma   90.00
#
_symmetry.space_group_name_H-M   'P 1'
#
loop_
_entity.id
_entity.type
_entity.pdbx_description
1 polymer ?
#
loop_
_entity_poly.entity_id
_entity_poly.type
_entity_poly.pdbx_seq_one_letter_code
_entity_poly.pdbx_strand_id
1 'polypeptide(L)'
;MASTSTLLLPSLSSKNLHIAVPIRTNSFVRRTTKFSTKCSSNPESKDQFINLTPAPESINTTSAEKFPIEKRRRSEIIRDRTQRGIEKPEPPNFEIGWKRTKEINLEKPKGYVIMDFLEKFEALMAREFGSKELLAKAGEIVAERAREEAEVLRDEGKVEERMVTELFRVLKLMEMDLAMVKASVKDETLSQRIEQARARCRQAILVANSF
;
A
#
# COMPACT_ATOMS: atom_id res chain seq x y z
N MET A 1 -56.70 -20.86 52.65
CA MET A 1 -55.54 -19.96 52.80
C MET A 1 -54.89 -19.83 51.43
N ALA A 2 -55.38 -18.95 50.57
CA ALA A 2 -54.90 -18.76 49.21
C ALA A 2 -54.48 -17.30 49.05
N SER A 3 -53.16 -17.05 48.98
CA SER A 3 -52.58 -15.74 48.71
C SER A 3 -52.39 -15.56 47.21
N THR A 4 -53.08 -14.59 46.63
CA THR A 4 -52.83 -14.08 45.29
C THR A 4 -52.12 -12.73 45.43
N SER A 5 -50.86 -12.67 45.01
CA SER A 5 -50.07 -11.43 44.97
C SER A 5 -50.19 -10.82 43.57
N THR A 6 -50.88 -9.70 43.49
CA THR A 6 -50.92 -8.81 42.32
C THR A 6 -49.95 -7.66 42.57
N LEU A 7 -48.92 -7.50 41.73
CA LEU A 7 -48.10 -6.29 41.71
C LEU A 7 -48.09 -5.68 40.30
N LEU A 8 -48.49 -4.41 40.29
CA LEU A 8 -48.66 -3.50 39.17
C LEU A 8 -47.31 -3.08 38.55
N LEU A 9 -47.23 -3.09 37.22
CA LEU A 9 -46.22 -2.32 36.47
C LEU A 9 -46.66 -0.85 36.34
N PRO A 10 -45.76 0.13 36.50
CA PRO A 10 -46.00 1.49 36.04
C PRO A 10 -45.58 1.67 34.58
N SER A 11 -46.51 2.15 33.76
CA SER A 11 -46.31 2.58 32.38
C SER A 11 -45.48 3.87 32.33
N LEU A 12 -44.32 3.84 31.67
CA LEU A 12 -43.55 5.04 31.37
C LEU A 12 -44.06 5.67 30.08
N SER A 13 -44.61 6.87 30.26
CA SER A 13 -45.16 7.79 29.27
C SER A 13 -44.08 8.30 28.30
N SER A 14 -44.19 7.93 27.03
CA SER A 14 -43.40 8.49 25.91
C SER A 14 -43.73 9.98 25.70
N LYS A 15 -42.76 10.86 26.00
CA LYS A 15 -42.80 12.26 25.55
C LYS A 15 -42.02 12.37 24.24
N ASN A 16 -42.76 12.63 23.16
CA ASN A 16 -42.25 13.03 21.85
C ASN A 16 -41.48 14.35 21.97
N LEU A 17 -40.18 14.33 21.72
CA LEU A 17 -39.38 15.52 21.47
C LEU A 17 -39.19 15.66 19.96
N HIS A 18 -39.95 16.59 19.37
CA HIS A 18 -39.69 17.11 18.03
C HIS A 18 -38.34 17.85 18.04
N ILE A 19 -37.29 17.17 17.61
CA ILE A 19 -35.99 17.79 17.34
C ILE A 19 -36.04 18.29 15.89
N ALA A 20 -36.22 19.59 15.73
CA ALA A 20 -36.06 20.27 14.45
C ALA A 20 -34.58 20.27 14.06
N VAL A 21 -34.25 19.58 12.96
CA VAL A 21 -32.91 19.56 12.38
C VAL A 21 -32.73 20.81 11.50
N PRO A 22 -31.77 21.71 11.78
CA PRO A 22 -31.46 22.79 10.87
C PRO A 22 -30.66 22.26 9.67
N ILE A 23 -31.25 22.35 8.48
CA ILE A 23 -30.57 22.14 7.20
C ILE A 23 -29.56 23.28 7.02
N ARG A 24 -28.27 23.03 7.28
CA ARG A 24 -27.18 23.93 6.90
C ARG A 24 -26.70 23.58 5.50
N THR A 25 -27.11 24.37 4.52
CA THR A 25 -26.50 24.40 3.19
C THR A 25 -25.14 25.09 3.28
N ASN A 26 -24.08 24.31 3.47
CA ASN A 26 -22.71 24.81 3.36
C ASN A 26 -22.31 24.82 1.88
N SER A 27 -22.43 25.98 1.23
CA SER A 27 -21.85 26.22 -0.09
C SER A 27 -20.33 26.26 0.04
N PHE A 28 -19.67 25.15 -0.29
CA PHE A 28 -18.21 25.10 -0.42
C PHE A 28 -17.78 25.96 -1.61
N VAL A 29 -17.36 27.19 -1.33
CA VAL A 29 -16.62 28.02 -2.27
C VAL A 29 -15.23 27.40 -2.45
N ARG A 30 -15.04 26.66 -3.56
CA ARG A 30 -13.71 26.21 -4.01
C ARG A 30 -12.86 27.43 -4.38
N ARG A 31 -12.05 27.92 -3.44
CA ARG A 31 -10.91 28.78 -3.79
C ARG A 31 -9.84 27.89 -4.41
N THR A 32 -9.74 27.92 -5.73
CA THR A 32 -8.63 27.34 -6.50
C THR A 32 -7.40 28.22 -6.33
N THR A 33 -6.63 28.00 -5.26
CA THR A 33 -5.27 28.57 -5.17
C THR A 33 -4.36 27.78 -6.10
N LYS A 34 -4.14 28.32 -7.31
CA LYS A 34 -3.12 27.86 -8.24
C LYS A 34 -1.74 28.13 -7.62
N PHE A 35 -1.10 27.11 -7.08
CA PHE A 35 0.33 27.19 -6.75
C PHE A 35 1.14 27.05 -8.04
N SER A 36 1.70 28.17 -8.49
CA SER A 36 2.71 28.21 -9.56
C SER A 36 4.08 27.92 -8.95
N THR A 37 4.60 26.72 -9.16
CA THR A 37 5.99 26.38 -8.89
C THR A 37 6.86 27.01 -9.98
N LYS A 38 7.63 28.04 -9.61
CA LYS A 38 8.68 28.60 -10.47
C LYS A 38 9.92 27.73 -10.37
N CYS A 39 10.27 27.05 -11.47
CA CYS A 39 11.56 26.37 -11.62
C CYS A 39 12.66 27.42 -11.75
N SER A 40 13.62 27.43 -10.83
CA SER A 40 14.84 28.22 -10.94
C SER A 40 15.93 27.36 -11.59
N SER A 41 16.09 27.51 -12.90
CA SER A 41 17.29 27.09 -13.62
C SER A 41 18.39 28.11 -13.41
N ASN A 42 19.59 27.68 -13.04
CA ASN A 42 20.81 28.41 -13.38
C ASN A 42 21.96 27.45 -13.71
N PRO A 43 22.91 27.86 -14.58
CA PRO A 43 23.70 26.94 -15.39
C PRO A 43 25.18 26.84 -14.95
N GLU A 44 25.86 25.89 -15.58
CA GLU A 44 27.31 25.77 -15.79
C GLU A 44 28.22 25.42 -14.59
N SER A 45 28.77 24.21 -14.62
CA SER A 45 30.12 23.92 -14.12
C SER A 45 30.88 23.08 -15.15
N LYS A 46 32.02 23.61 -15.56
CA LYS A 46 32.86 23.22 -16.70
C LYS A 46 33.56 21.87 -16.51
N ASP A 47 33.73 21.18 -17.63
CA ASP A 47 34.58 20.02 -17.84
C ASP A 47 36.03 20.23 -17.36
N GLN A 48 36.56 19.25 -16.62
CA GLN A 48 38.01 19.04 -16.46
C GLN A 48 38.32 17.54 -16.62
N PHE A 49 38.45 17.10 -17.87
CA PHE A 49 39.17 15.88 -18.23
C PHE A 49 40.67 16.16 -18.12
N ILE A 50 41.31 15.63 -17.06
CA ILE A 50 42.75 15.69 -16.89
C ILE A 50 43.35 14.45 -17.56
N ASN A 51 43.90 14.64 -18.76
CA ASN A 51 44.84 13.73 -19.40
C ASN A 51 46.15 13.72 -18.60
N LEU A 52 46.51 12.59 -18.00
CA LEU A 52 47.88 12.31 -17.58
C LEU A 52 48.28 10.91 -18.05
N THR A 53 48.89 10.88 -19.22
CA THR A 53 49.73 9.78 -19.72
C THR A 53 51.04 9.78 -18.93
N PRO A 54 51.51 8.63 -18.43
CA PRO A 54 52.93 8.36 -18.33
C PRO A 54 53.36 7.42 -19.46
N ALA A 55 54.51 7.77 -20.04
CA ALA A 55 55.20 7.11 -21.14
C ALA A 55 55.76 5.72 -20.73
N PRO A 56 56.27 4.93 -21.70
CA PRO A 56 56.56 3.51 -21.53
C PRO A 56 57.95 3.31 -20.95
N GLU A 57 58.03 2.61 -19.82
CA GLU A 57 59.28 2.03 -19.35
C GLU A 57 59.21 0.51 -19.52
N SER A 58 60.06 0.04 -20.43
CA SER A 58 60.60 -1.31 -20.52
C SER A 58 60.98 -1.80 -19.11
N ILE A 59 60.81 -3.07 -18.74
CA ILE A 59 61.73 -4.17 -19.04
C ILE A 59 61.03 -5.42 -18.51
N ASN A 60 60.67 -6.35 -19.38
CA ASN A 60 60.68 -7.78 -19.07
C ASN A 60 61.05 -8.50 -20.37
N THR A 61 62.30 -8.25 -20.75
CA THR A 61 63.05 -8.90 -21.81
C THR A 61 63.25 -10.37 -21.43
N THR A 62 62.33 -11.24 -21.80
CA THR A 62 62.67 -12.68 -21.92
C THR A 62 63.52 -12.80 -23.18
N SER A 63 64.81 -13.09 -23.00
CA SER A 63 65.83 -13.13 -24.05
C SER A 63 65.43 -14.05 -25.21
N ALA A 64 65.63 -13.55 -26.44
CA ALA A 64 65.30 -14.22 -27.68
C ALA A 64 66.25 -15.37 -28.06
N GLU A 65 67.21 -15.72 -27.20
CA GLU A 65 68.22 -16.76 -27.46
C GLU A 65 67.87 -18.13 -26.88
N LYS A 66 66.75 -18.28 -26.17
CA LYS A 66 66.43 -19.51 -25.43
C LYS A 66 65.12 -20.18 -25.83
N PHE A 67 64.79 -20.20 -27.13
CA PHE A 67 63.92 -21.23 -27.68
C PHE A 67 64.40 -21.59 -29.09
N PRO A 68 64.71 -22.87 -29.39
CA PRO A 68 65.05 -23.28 -30.74
C PRO A 68 63.82 -23.07 -31.63
N ILE A 69 63.82 -21.98 -32.40
CA ILE A 69 62.84 -21.69 -33.43
C ILE A 69 63.15 -22.64 -34.60
N GLU A 70 62.62 -23.85 -34.51
CA GLU A 70 62.63 -24.81 -35.61
C GLU A 70 61.74 -24.21 -36.73
N LYS A 71 62.38 -23.70 -37.77
CA LYS A 71 61.74 -23.05 -38.92
C LYS A 71 60.77 -24.04 -39.58
N ARG A 72 59.49 -23.99 -39.19
CA ARG A 72 58.43 -24.83 -39.77
C ARG A 72 58.39 -24.62 -41.28
N ARG A 73 58.60 -25.71 -42.03
CA ARG A 73 58.56 -25.75 -43.51
C ARG A 73 57.15 -25.38 -43.97
N ARG A 74 57.04 -24.48 -44.96
CA ARG A 74 55.79 -23.90 -45.47
C ARG A 74 54.91 -24.87 -46.30
N SER A 75 55.03 -26.19 -46.11
CA SER A 75 54.41 -27.20 -46.97
C SER A 75 53.50 -28.20 -46.25
N GLU A 76 53.17 -27.96 -44.97
CA GLU A 76 52.32 -28.87 -44.17
C GLU A 76 51.07 -28.17 -43.61
N ILE A 77 50.67 -27.05 -44.23
CA ILE A 77 49.37 -26.42 -43.96
C ILE A 77 48.36 -27.04 -44.92
N ILE A 78 47.81 -28.20 -44.56
CA ILE A 78 46.63 -28.74 -45.22
C ILE A 78 45.46 -27.82 -44.86
N ARG A 79 45.04 -26.99 -45.81
CA ARG A 79 43.80 -26.22 -45.69
C ARG A 79 42.64 -27.15 -46.00
N ASP A 80 42.02 -27.72 -44.96
CA ASP A 80 40.72 -28.36 -45.10
C ASP A 80 39.67 -27.32 -45.47
N ARG A 81 39.48 -27.15 -46.77
CA ARG A 81 38.38 -26.39 -47.36
C ARG A 81 37.13 -27.26 -47.31
N THR A 82 36.42 -27.23 -46.18
CA THR A 82 35.02 -27.67 -46.14
C THR A 82 34.19 -26.51 -45.59
N GLN A 83 33.58 -25.75 -46.51
CA GLN A 83 32.50 -24.84 -46.18
C GLN A 83 31.28 -25.67 -45.78
N ARG A 84 31.24 -26.13 -44.52
CA ARG A 84 29.97 -26.42 -43.87
C ARG A 84 29.49 -25.08 -43.34
N GLY A 85 28.38 -24.58 -43.88
CA GLY A 85 27.74 -23.36 -43.42
C GLY A 85 27.62 -23.42 -41.91
N ILE A 86 28.39 -22.57 -41.21
CA ILE A 86 28.20 -22.33 -39.79
C ILE A 86 27.00 -21.40 -39.71
N GLU A 87 25.82 -21.94 -39.95
CA GLU A 87 24.60 -21.33 -39.43
C GLU A 87 24.70 -21.52 -37.93
N LYS A 88 25.23 -20.49 -37.24
CA LYS A 88 25.04 -20.39 -35.80
C LYS A 88 23.52 -20.47 -35.62
N PRO A 89 22.97 -21.47 -34.91
CA PRO A 89 21.55 -21.44 -34.59
C PRO A 89 21.32 -20.08 -33.92
N GLU A 90 20.28 -19.37 -34.37
CA GLU A 90 19.91 -18.11 -33.74
C GLU A 90 19.86 -18.34 -32.23
N PRO A 91 20.57 -17.52 -31.42
CA PRO A 91 20.61 -17.71 -29.99
C PRO A 91 19.17 -17.77 -29.48
N PRO A 92 18.81 -18.78 -28.66
CA PRO A 92 17.44 -19.07 -28.29
C PRO A 92 16.78 -17.80 -27.76
N ASN A 93 15.72 -17.39 -28.46
CA ASN A 93 15.13 -16.08 -28.31
C ASN A 93 14.69 -15.84 -26.85
N PHE A 94 15.42 -14.99 -26.13
CA PHE A 94 15.10 -14.57 -24.75
C PHE A 94 14.00 -13.49 -24.71
N GLU A 95 13.20 -13.32 -25.77
CA GLU A 95 11.94 -12.56 -25.74
C GLU A 95 10.98 -13.01 -24.61
N ILE A 96 11.23 -14.19 -24.02
CA ILE A 96 10.54 -14.74 -22.85
C ILE A 96 10.91 -14.01 -21.54
N GLY A 97 11.93 -13.16 -21.50
CA GLY A 97 12.38 -12.52 -20.26
C GLY A 97 11.44 -11.44 -19.69
N TRP A 98 10.62 -10.80 -20.53
CA TRP A 98 9.81 -9.64 -20.12
C TRP A 98 8.29 -9.90 -20.12
N LYS A 99 7.85 -11.06 -20.61
CA LYS A 99 6.45 -11.48 -20.54
C LYS A 99 6.23 -12.22 -19.23
N ARG A 100 5.31 -11.72 -18.39
CA ARG A 100 4.94 -12.42 -17.15
C ARG A 100 4.31 -13.76 -17.53
N THR A 101 4.93 -14.84 -17.09
CA THR A 101 4.46 -16.22 -17.30
C THR A 101 3.31 -16.60 -16.35
N LYS A 102 3.02 -15.76 -15.36
CA LYS A 102 1.91 -15.94 -14.42
C LYS A 102 0.82 -14.91 -14.71
N GLU A 103 -0.41 -15.38 -14.85
CA GLU A 103 -1.59 -14.53 -14.96
C GLU A 103 -1.74 -13.70 -13.69
N ILE A 104 -1.92 -12.38 -13.85
CA ILE A 104 -2.21 -11.48 -12.75
C ILE A 104 -3.70 -11.23 -12.74
N ASN A 105 -4.35 -11.57 -11.64
CA ASN A 105 -5.73 -11.18 -11.40
C ASN A 105 -5.76 -9.66 -11.23
N LEU A 106 -6.28 -8.96 -12.24
CA LEU A 106 -6.50 -7.51 -12.19
C LEU A 106 -7.81 -7.14 -11.48
N GLU A 107 -8.63 -8.15 -11.17
CA GLU A 107 -9.89 -7.98 -10.47
C GLU A 107 -9.66 -7.61 -9.01
N LYS A 108 -10.36 -6.57 -8.57
CA LYS A 108 -10.32 -6.11 -7.18
C LYS A 108 -11.22 -7.00 -6.33
N PRO A 109 -10.84 -7.32 -5.08
CA PRO A 109 -11.72 -8.03 -4.17
C PRO A 109 -12.99 -7.20 -3.90
N LYS A 110 -14.09 -7.87 -3.55
CA LYS A 110 -15.40 -7.20 -3.38
C LYS A 110 -15.35 -6.11 -2.31
N GLY A 111 -14.69 -6.38 -1.18
CA GLY A 111 -14.50 -5.43 -0.08
C GLY A 111 -13.40 -4.40 -0.28
N TYR A 112 -12.83 -4.25 -1.50
CA TYR A 112 -11.68 -3.37 -1.75
C TYR A 112 -11.91 -1.92 -1.29
N VAL A 113 -13.11 -1.38 -1.52
CA VAL A 113 -13.45 0.00 -1.13
C VAL A 113 -13.40 0.18 0.39
N ILE A 114 -13.97 -0.77 1.13
CA ILE A 114 -13.96 -0.78 2.59
C ILE A 114 -12.53 -0.91 3.11
N MET A 115 -11.76 -1.83 2.52
CA MET A 115 -10.35 -2.01 2.87
C MET A 115 -9.55 -0.72 2.68
N ASP A 116 -9.71 -0.02 1.56
CA ASP A 116 -8.99 1.22 1.28
C ASP A 116 -9.27 2.32 2.32
N PHE A 117 -10.53 2.45 2.77
CA PHE A 117 -10.88 3.37 3.86
C PHE A 117 -10.18 2.99 5.17
N LEU A 118 -10.22 1.71 5.53
CA LEU A 118 -9.64 1.20 6.78
C LEU A 118 -8.10 1.23 6.77
N GLU A 119 -7.47 0.94 5.65
CA GLU A 119 -6.01 1.04 5.46
C GLU A 119 -5.52 2.47 5.62
N LYS A 120 -6.22 3.43 5.00
CA LYS A 120 -5.90 4.85 5.15
C LYS A 120 -6.06 5.31 6.59
N PHE A 121 -7.07 4.82 7.30
CA PHE A 121 -7.27 5.13 8.70
C PHE A 121 -6.23 4.49 9.62
N GLU A 122 -5.82 3.24 9.35
CA GLU A 122 -4.72 2.55 10.04
C GLU A 122 -3.41 3.34 9.91
N ALA A 123 -3.09 3.77 8.68
CA ALA A 123 -1.91 4.54 8.38
C ALA A 123 -1.93 5.94 9.03
N LEU A 124 -3.12 6.51 9.19
CA LEU A 124 -3.33 7.78 9.88
C LEU A 124 -3.06 7.64 11.38
N MET A 125 -3.51 6.57 12.02
CA MET A 125 -3.20 6.27 13.44
C MET A 125 -1.74 5.91 13.68
N ALA A 126 -1.05 5.37 12.67
CA ALA A 126 0.38 5.10 12.75
C ALA A 126 1.24 6.37 12.82
N ARG A 127 0.65 7.52 12.50
CA ARG A 127 1.28 8.84 12.52
C ARG A 127 0.65 9.68 13.63
N GLU A 128 1.34 10.73 14.06
CA GLU A 128 0.78 11.70 15.01
C GLU A 128 -0.30 12.53 14.30
N PHE A 129 -1.55 12.09 14.37
CA PHE A 129 -2.66 12.76 13.72
C PHE A 129 -3.34 13.78 14.65
N GLY A 130 -2.92 15.04 14.51
CA GLY A 130 -3.61 16.20 15.09
C GLY A 130 -3.97 16.01 16.56
N SER A 131 -5.23 16.27 16.92
CA SER A 131 -5.75 16.03 18.27
C SER A 131 -6.47 14.68 18.37
N LYS A 132 -6.47 14.08 19.56
CA LYS A 132 -7.22 12.85 19.87
C LYS A 132 -8.72 12.96 19.55
N GLU A 133 -9.29 14.16 19.64
CA GLU A 133 -10.69 14.41 19.31
C GLU A 133 -10.93 14.35 17.80
N LEU A 134 -10.02 14.93 17.01
CA LEU A 134 -10.06 14.84 15.55
C LEU A 134 -9.87 13.40 15.08
N LEU A 135 -8.96 12.66 15.71
CA LEU A 135 -8.77 11.24 15.40
C LEU A 135 -10.03 10.41 15.65
N ALA A 136 -10.67 10.60 16.82
CA ALA A 136 -11.91 9.92 17.15
C ALA A 136 -13.05 10.27 16.17
N LYS A 137 -13.15 11.54 15.76
CA LYS A 137 -14.12 11.98 14.75
C LYS A 137 -13.83 11.42 13.36
N ALA A 138 -12.57 11.35 12.96
CA ALA A 138 -12.18 10.71 11.71
C ALA A 138 -12.58 9.23 11.70
N GLY A 139 -12.36 8.51 12.80
CA GLY A 139 -12.75 7.10 12.90
C GLY A 139 -14.26 6.86 12.92
N GLU A 140 -15.05 7.78 13.49
CA GLU A 140 -16.52 7.76 13.41
C GLU A 140 -16.99 7.83 11.95
N ILE A 141 -16.43 8.78 11.17
CA ILE A 141 -16.75 8.95 9.75
C ILE A 141 -16.31 7.75 8.92
N VAL A 142 -15.11 7.20 9.18
CA VAL A 142 -14.61 6.00 8.48
C VAL A 142 -15.48 4.79 8.79
N ALA A 143 -15.89 4.60 10.04
CA ALA A 143 -16.75 3.49 10.44
C ALA A 143 -18.14 3.62 9.81
N GLU A 144 -18.72 4.81 9.77
CA GLU A 144 -19.99 5.08 9.08
C GLU A 144 -19.87 4.78 7.59
N ARG A 145 -18.84 5.29 6.92
CA ARG A 145 -18.65 5.04 5.49
C ARG A 145 -18.43 3.56 5.19
N ALA A 146 -17.65 2.86 6.01
CA ALA A 146 -17.43 1.42 5.86
C ALA A 146 -18.74 0.62 6.02
N ARG A 147 -19.66 1.07 6.88
CA ARG A 147 -21.00 0.48 7.02
C ARG A 147 -21.82 0.67 5.76
N GLU A 148 -21.93 1.90 5.26
CA GLU A 148 -22.67 2.21 4.04
C GLU A 148 -22.23 1.33 2.86
N GLU A 149 -20.92 1.23 2.64
CA GLU A 149 -20.37 0.42 1.54
C GLU A 149 -20.66 -1.09 1.72
N ALA A 150 -20.64 -1.58 2.97
CA ALA A 150 -20.97 -2.98 3.24
C ALA A 150 -22.46 -3.27 3.04
N GLU A 151 -23.34 -2.32 3.38
CA GLU A 151 -24.78 -2.43 3.11
C GLU A 151 -25.06 -2.43 1.61
N VAL A 152 -24.37 -1.60 0.82
CA VAL A 152 -24.47 -1.63 -0.64
C VAL A 152 -24.09 -3.02 -1.17
N LEU A 153 -22.99 -3.61 -0.70
CA LEU A 153 -22.57 -4.95 -1.12
C LEU A 153 -23.56 -6.06 -0.70
N ARG A 154 -24.20 -5.91 0.47
CA ARG A 154 -25.27 -6.80 0.92
C ARG A 154 -26.51 -6.68 0.03
N ASP A 155 -26.95 -5.46 -0.23
CA ASP A 155 -28.19 -5.19 -0.98
C ASP A 155 -28.05 -5.61 -2.45
N GLU A 156 -26.83 -5.55 -3.00
CA GLU A 156 -26.47 -6.11 -4.31
C GLU A 156 -26.34 -7.65 -4.30
N GLY A 157 -26.41 -8.29 -3.14
CA GLY A 157 -26.26 -9.75 -2.96
C GLY A 157 -24.84 -10.26 -3.22
N LYS A 158 -23.83 -9.38 -3.20
CA LYS A 158 -22.43 -9.76 -3.50
C LYS A 158 -21.74 -10.40 -2.30
N VAL A 159 -22.17 -10.08 -1.09
CA VAL A 159 -21.58 -10.54 0.18
C VAL A 159 -22.66 -11.12 1.08
N GLU A 160 -22.34 -12.19 1.81
CA GLU A 160 -23.26 -12.81 2.77
C GLU A 160 -23.52 -11.91 3.99
N GLU A 161 -24.76 -11.91 4.49
CA GLU A 161 -25.18 -11.16 5.69
C GLU A 161 -24.28 -11.43 6.92
N ARG A 162 -23.81 -12.67 7.05
CA ARG A 162 -22.94 -13.09 8.15
C ARG A 162 -21.62 -12.30 8.14
N MET A 163 -21.02 -12.15 6.97
CA MET A 163 -19.75 -11.44 6.81
C MET A 163 -19.90 -9.94 7.10
N VAL A 164 -21.03 -9.36 6.68
CA VAL A 164 -21.36 -7.95 6.97
C VAL A 164 -21.57 -7.73 8.46
N THR A 165 -22.28 -8.65 9.13
CA THR A 165 -22.48 -8.60 10.58
C THR A 165 -21.15 -8.68 11.35
N GLU A 166 -20.24 -9.55 10.92
CA GLU A 166 -18.90 -9.64 11.53
C GLU A 166 -18.08 -8.37 11.31
N LEU A 167 -18.14 -7.76 10.12
CA LEU A 167 -17.51 -6.46 9.88
C LEU A 167 -18.07 -5.40 10.84
N PHE A 168 -19.39 -5.32 10.99
CA PHE A 168 -20.04 -4.33 11.87
C PHE A 168 -19.65 -4.53 13.33
N ARG A 169 -19.53 -5.78 13.77
CA ARG A 169 -19.04 -6.10 15.10
C ARG A 169 -17.62 -5.58 15.33
N VAL A 170 -16.71 -5.78 14.38
CA VAL A 170 -15.33 -5.30 14.51
C VAL A 170 -15.25 -3.78 14.45
N LEU A 171 -16.00 -3.15 13.54
CA LEU A 171 -16.11 -1.67 13.48
C LEU A 171 -16.64 -1.09 14.79
N LYS A 172 -17.57 -1.78 15.45
CA LYS A 172 -18.08 -1.32 16.74
C LYS A 172 -17.03 -1.33 17.85
N LEU A 173 -16.22 -2.39 17.90
CA LEU A 173 -15.10 -2.48 18.85
C LEU A 173 -14.04 -1.40 18.58
N MET A 174 -13.78 -1.09 17.32
CA MET A 174 -12.90 0.02 16.93
C MET A 174 -13.43 1.37 17.39
N GLU A 175 -14.73 1.66 17.22
CA GLU A 175 -15.35 2.89 17.74
C GLU A 175 -15.21 3.01 19.26
N MET A 176 -15.37 1.91 19.99
CA MET A 176 -15.18 1.88 21.45
C MET A 176 -13.73 2.18 21.84
N ASP A 177 -12.75 1.61 21.13
CA ASP A 177 -11.34 1.89 21.36
C ASP A 177 -11.01 3.37 21.10
N LEU A 178 -11.59 3.97 20.07
CA LEU A 178 -11.43 5.41 19.79
C LEU A 178 -12.11 6.31 20.82
N ALA A 179 -13.24 5.88 21.40
CA ALA A 179 -13.85 6.58 22.52
C ALA A 179 -12.92 6.58 23.75
N MET A 180 -12.20 5.48 23.98
CA MET A 180 -11.17 5.42 25.02
C MET A 180 -9.99 6.34 24.69
N VAL A 181 -9.51 6.37 23.44
CA VAL A 181 -8.45 7.30 22.99
C VAL A 181 -8.84 8.75 23.26
N LYS A 182 -10.10 9.12 22.96
CA LYS A 182 -10.61 10.47 23.23
C LYS A 182 -10.60 10.79 24.74
N ALA A 183 -10.96 9.82 25.57
CA ALA A 183 -11.00 9.96 27.03
C ALA A 183 -9.62 9.94 27.69
N SER A 184 -8.58 9.39 27.06
CA SER A 184 -7.23 9.28 27.62
C SER A 184 -6.64 10.65 27.97
N VAL A 185 -6.17 10.80 29.21
CA VAL A 185 -5.57 12.06 29.71
C VAL A 185 -4.04 12.01 29.68
N LYS A 186 -3.44 10.83 29.85
CA LYS A 186 -1.99 10.63 29.89
C LYS A 186 -1.48 10.11 28.55
N ASP A 187 -0.32 10.60 28.13
CA ASP A 187 0.27 10.23 26.83
C ASP A 187 0.63 8.74 26.73
N GLU A 188 1.14 8.14 27.82
CA GLU A 188 1.43 6.69 27.90
C GLU A 188 0.17 5.83 27.68
N THR A 189 -0.96 6.26 28.23
CA THR A 189 -2.24 5.55 28.04
C THR A 189 -2.83 5.80 26.67
N LEU A 190 -2.54 6.95 26.07
CA LEU A 190 -3.01 7.30 24.74
C LEU A 190 -2.34 6.41 23.69
N SER A 191 -1.02 6.22 23.75
CA SER A 191 -0.29 5.40 22.77
C SER A 191 -0.76 3.94 22.79
N GLN A 192 -0.89 3.34 23.97
CA GLN A 192 -1.40 1.97 24.12
C GLN A 192 -2.81 1.80 23.54
N ARG A 193 -3.69 2.78 23.73
CA ARG A 193 -5.06 2.75 23.20
C ARG A 193 -5.10 2.92 21.68
N ILE A 194 -4.22 3.76 21.12
CA ILE A 194 -4.08 3.90 19.67
C ILE A 194 -3.58 2.60 19.06
N GLU A 195 -2.60 1.92 19.67
CA GLU A 195 -2.13 0.62 19.20
C GLU A 195 -3.23 -0.44 19.22
N GLN A 196 -4.05 -0.46 20.27
CA GLN A 196 -5.21 -1.35 20.37
C GLN A 196 -6.24 -1.06 19.24
N ALA A 197 -6.60 0.21 19.03
CA ALA A 197 -7.51 0.63 17.95
C ALA A 197 -6.95 0.25 16.57
N ARG A 198 -5.63 0.39 16.38
CA ARG A 198 -4.91 0.00 15.16
C ARG A 198 -4.97 -1.50 14.91
N ALA A 199 -4.80 -2.32 15.95
CA ALA A 199 -4.96 -3.76 15.84
C ALA A 199 -6.39 -4.15 15.42
N ARG A 200 -7.41 -3.46 15.94
CA ARG A 200 -8.81 -3.66 15.50
C ARG A 200 -9.05 -3.23 14.06
N CYS A 201 -8.44 -2.14 13.60
CA CYS A 201 -8.50 -1.74 12.19
C CYS A 201 -7.93 -2.83 11.27
N ARG A 202 -6.78 -3.41 11.64
CA ARG A 202 -6.18 -4.52 10.90
C ARG A 202 -7.10 -5.74 10.87
N GLN A 203 -7.78 -6.04 11.97
CA GLN A 203 -8.78 -7.10 12.00
C GLN A 203 -9.93 -6.80 11.02
N ALA A 204 -10.45 -5.57 11.00
CA ALA A 204 -11.52 -5.17 10.08
C ALA A 204 -11.07 -5.28 8.61
N ILE A 205 -9.82 -4.91 8.30
CA ILE A 205 -9.21 -5.09 6.96
C ILE A 205 -9.22 -6.56 6.54
N LEU A 206 -8.86 -7.47 7.45
CA LEU A 206 -8.87 -8.91 7.16
C LEU A 206 -10.29 -9.43 6.90
N VAL A 207 -11.29 -8.93 7.64
CA VAL A 207 -12.70 -9.29 7.40
C VAL A 207 -13.20 -8.74 6.07
N ALA A 208 -12.86 -7.49 5.72
CA ALA A 208 -13.24 -6.92 4.42
C ALA A 208 -12.56 -7.62 3.24
N ASN A 209 -11.35 -8.14 3.43
CA ASN A 209 -10.64 -8.93 2.42
C ASN A 209 -11.27 -10.31 2.16
N SER A 210 -12.02 -10.86 3.10
CA SER A 210 -12.69 -12.15 2.94
C SER A 210 -14.11 -12.06 2.37
N PHE A 211 -14.54 -10.86 1.95
CA PHE A 211 -15.83 -10.62 1.28
C PHE A 211 -15.94 -11.30 -0.10
#